data_AF-A0A4Q3SXA4-F1
#
_entry.id   AF-A0A4Q3SXA4-F1
#
_cell.length_a   1.000
_cell.length_b   1.000
_cell.length_c   1.000
_cell.angle_alpha   90.00
_cell.angle_beta   90.00
_cell.angle_gamma   90.00
#
_symmetry.space_group_name_H-M   'P 1'
#
loop_
_entity.id
_entity.type
_entity.pdbx_description
1 polymer ?
#
loop_
_entity_poly.entity_id
_entity_poly.type
_entity_poly.pdbx_seq_one_letter_code
_entity_poly.pdbx_strand_id
1 'polypeptide(L)'
;MKIRTSLCAGAALSVFVLAASAAQAQDTTVAWKGAPQWTNDDVQFKVRGRVLLDAVFEDVDRETGADQNFRAFRGRQVFLGVEGKLNNYLAYKIEGGWVNGGTPSWDDVVIEVKPNDNTSIMFGNIKAAGLENLTS
;
A
#
# COMPACT_ATOMS: atom_id res chain seq x y z
N MET A 1 -39.56 9.36 -37.35
CA MET A 1 -39.03 8.11 -36.72
C MET A 1 -39.73 7.92 -35.38
N LYS A 2 -40.51 6.85 -35.20
CA LYS A 2 -41.08 6.48 -33.89
C LYS A 2 -40.13 5.46 -33.25
N ILE A 3 -39.38 5.87 -32.23
CA ILE A 3 -38.55 4.97 -31.43
C ILE A 3 -39.50 4.05 -30.66
N ARG A 4 -39.42 2.73 -30.88
CA ARG A 4 -40.24 1.75 -30.18
C ARG A 4 -39.70 1.59 -28.76
N THR A 5 -40.31 2.32 -27.83
CA THR A 5 -39.95 2.36 -26.40
C THR A 5 -39.93 0.98 -25.72
N SER A 6 -40.66 0.00 -26.24
CA SER A 6 -40.65 -1.38 -25.75
C SER A 6 -39.33 -2.11 -25.96
N LEU A 7 -38.57 -1.77 -27.01
CA LEU A 7 -37.26 -2.40 -27.30
C LEU A 7 -36.18 -1.88 -26.35
N CYS A 8 -36.22 -0.59 -26.02
CA CYS A 8 -35.31 0.05 -25.07
C CYS A 8 -35.55 -0.44 -23.63
N ALA A 9 -36.81 -0.68 -23.25
CA ALA A 9 -37.15 -1.21 -21.93
C ALA A 9 -36.69 -2.67 -21.76
N GLY A 10 -36.82 -3.51 -22.80
CA GLY A 10 -36.34 -4.89 -22.78
C GLY A 10 -34.81 -5.00 -22.71
N ALA A 11 -34.09 -4.14 -23.43
CA ALA A 11 -32.62 -4.07 -23.39
C ALA A 11 -32.09 -3.53 -22.04
N ALA A 12 -32.81 -2.59 -21.41
CA ALA A 12 -32.45 -2.14 -20.07
C ALA A 12 -32.64 -3.26 -19.04
N LEU A 13 -33.76 -4.00 -19.10
CA LEU A 13 -34.03 -5.10 -18.18
C LEU A 13 -33.01 -6.24 -18.30
N SER A 14 -32.60 -6.59 -19.53
CA SER A 14 -31.61 -7.65 -19.76
C SER A 14 -30.21 -7.26 -19.26
N VAL A 15 -29.83 -5.99 -19.38
CA VAL A 15 -28.57 -5.46 -18.81
C VAL A 15 -28.59 -5.50 -17.28
N PHE A 16 -29.72 -5.17 -16.64
CA PHE A 16 -29.84 -5.27 -15.18
C PHE A 16 -29.83 -6.72 -14.67
N VAL A 17 -30.45 -7.66 -15.40
CA VAL A 17 -30.44 -9.09 -15.01
C VAL A 17 -29.06 -9.71 -15.19
N LEU A 18 -28.32 -9.35 -16.26
CA LEU A 18 -26.94 -9.80 -16.47
C LEU A 18 -25.96 -9.20 -15.44
N ALA A 19 -26.17 -7.94 -15.04
CA ALA A 19 -25.39 -7.31 -13.98
C ALA A 19 -25.67 -7.91 -12.58
N ALA A 20 -26.91 -8.35 -12.32
CA ALA A 20 -27.28 -8.99 -11.06
C ALA A 20 -26.73 -10.43 -10.93
N SER A 21 -26.55 -11.15 -12.05
CA SER A 21 -25.96 -12.50 -12.06
C SER A 21 -24.44 -12.55 -11.91
N ALA A 22 -23.75 -11.41 -11.98
CA ALA A 22 -22.30 -11.33 -11.82
C ALA A 22 -21.84 -11.12 -10.37
N ALA A 23 -22.76 -10.94 -9.42
CA ALA A 23 -22.46 -10.95 -7.99
C ALA A 23 -22.47 -12.41 -7.48
N GLN A 24 -21.56 -13.24 -8.00
CA GLN A 24 -21.14 -14.42 -7.26
C GLN A 24 -20.58 -13.92 -5.93
N ALA A 25 -21.10 -14.40 -4.81
CA ALA A 25 -20.54 -14.16 -3.49
C ALA A 25 -19.16 -14.82 -3.46
N GLN A 26 -18.17 -14.06 -3.91
CA GLN A 26 -16.80 -14.51 -4.01
C GLN A 26 -16.26 -14.53 -2.58
N ASP A 27 -15.94 -15.73 -2.07
CA ASP A 27 -15.67 -15.94 -0.64
C ASP A 27 -14.43 -15.14 -0.25
N THR A 28 -14.66 -14.01 0.43
CA THR A 28 -13.61 -13.06 0.75
C THR A 28 -13.07 -13.39 2.12
N THR A 29 -11.87 -13.96 2.14
CA THR A 29 -11.17 -14.25 3.38
C THR A 29 -10.62 -12.95 3.96
N VAL A 30 -10.95 -12.68 5.23
CA VAL A 30 -10.40 -11.56 5.99
C VAL A 30 -9.44 -12.08 7.04
N ALA A 31 -8.21 -11.57 7.04
CA ALA A 31 -7.19 -11.86 8.03
C ALA A 31 -6.71 -10.56 8.69
N TRP A 32 -6.34 -10.64 9.97
CA TRP A 32 -5.78 -9.52 10.72
C TRP A 32 -4.34 -9.82 11.14
N LYS A 33 -3.37 -9.06 10.61
CA LYS A 33 -1.94 -9.25 10.89
C LYS A 33 -1.31 -7.91 11.29
N GLY A 34 -1.86 -7.28 12.32
CA GLY A 34 -1.57 -5.90 12.71
C GLY A 34 -2.33 -4.85 11.88
N ALA A 35 -2.77 -5.21 10.68
CA ALA A 35 -3.68 -4.47 9.83
C ALA A 35 -4.59 -5.44 9.05
N PRO A 36 -5.75 -4.97 8.55
CA PRO A 36 -6.66 -5.82 7.82
C PRO A 36 -6.07 -6.21 6.45
N GLN A 37 -6.23 -7.47 6.12
CA GLN A 37 -5.95 -8.06 4.83
C GLN A 37 -7.20 -8.77 4.32
N TRP A 38 -7.60 -8.43 3.11
CA TRP A 38 -8.64 -9.10 2.35
C TRP A 38 -8.01 -9.92 1.25
N THR A 39 -8.51 -11.13 1.04
CA THR A 39 -8.03 -12.02 -0.01
C THR A 39 -9.21 -12.76 -0.60
N ASN A 40 -9.21 -12.80 -1.92
CA ASN A 40 -10.07 -13.58 -2.78
C ASN A 40 -9.15 -14.40 -3.72
N ASP A 41 -9.68 -15.35 -4.47
CA ASP A 41 -8.93 -16.32 -5.30
C ASP A 41 -7.69 -15.70 -5.97
N ASP A 42 -7.89 -14.63 -6.75
CA ASP A 42 -6.81 -13.94 -7.49
C ASP A 42 -6.46 -12.54 -6.95
N VAL A 43 -7.33 -11.97 -6.11
CA VAL A 43 -7.20 -10.58 -5.65
C VAL A 43 -6.82 -10.54 -4.17
N GLN A 44 -5.85 -9.71 -3.83
CA GLN A 44 -5.45 -9.44 -2.45
C GLN A 44 -5.37 -7.93 -2.24
N PHE A 45 -5.87 -7.49 -1.10
CA PHE A 45 -5.72 -6.11 -0.64
C PHE A 45 -5.30 -6.13 0.82
N LYS A 46 -4.25 -5.41 1.16
CA LYS A 46 -3.72 -5.35 2.51
C LYS A 46 -3.37 -3.92 2.86
N VAL A 47 -3.93 -3.46 3.98
CA VAL A 47 -3.49 -2.21 4.59
C VAL A 47 -2.18 -2.48 5.33
N ARG A 48 -1.24 -1.56 5.23
CA ARG A 48 0.03 -1.61 5.95
C ARG A 48 0.39 -0.25 6.50
N GLY A 49 1.25 -0.26 7.50
CA GLY A 49 1.86 0.94 8.01
C GLY A 49 2.98 0.57 8.97
N ARG A 50 3.81 1.56 9.29
CA ARG A 50 4.81 1.43 10.35
C ARG A 50 4.92 2.76 11.09
N VAL A 51 5.16 2.66 12.39
CA VAL A 51 5.45 3.82 13.25
C VAL A 51 6.82 3.59 13.86
N LEU A 52 7.74 4.52 13.62
CA LEU A 52 9.10 4.48 14.13
C LEU A 52 9.24 5.54 15.22
N LEU A 53 9.53 5.10 16.44
CA LEU A 53 9.78 5.95 17.59
C LEU A 53 11.21 5.71 18.08
N ASP A 54 11.94 6.80 18.28
CA ASP A 54 13.31 6.78 18.76
C ASP A 54 13.37 7.32 20.18
N ALA A 55 14.17 6.67 21.01
CA ALA A 55 14.64 7.21 22.27
C ALA A 55 16.16 7.22 22.23
N VAL A 56 16.75 8.40 22.41
CA VAL A 56 18.21 8.61 22.34
C VAL A 56 18.68 9.03 23.73
N PHE A 57 19.66 8.27 24.23
CA PHE A 57 20.36 8.51 25.48
C PHE A 57 21.83 8.53 25.12
N GLU A 58 22.45 9.70 25.18
CA GLU A 58 23.87 9.87 24.86
C GLU A 58 24.53 10.61 26.03
N ASP A 59 25.59 10.01 26.54
CA ASP A 59 26.45 10.58 27.57
C ASP A 59 27.83 10.77 26.94
N VAL A 60 28.30 12.00 26.94
CA VAL A 60 29.58 12.39 26.32
C VAL A 60 30.48 12.95 27.41
N ASP A 61 31.45 12.13 27.81
CA ASP A 61 32.52 12.53 28.72
C ASP A 61 33.57 13.30 27.94
N ARG A 62 33.80 14.56 28.32
CA ARG A 62 34.69 15.46 27.57
C ARG A 62 36.00 15.64 28.31
N GLU A 63 37.11 15.39 27.63
CA GLU A 63 38.46 15.60 28.17
C GLU A 63 38.73 17.09 28.51
N THR A 64 37.97 18.01 27.92
CA THR A 64 37.95 19.42 28.32
C THR A 64 36.54 20.01 28.17
N GLY A 65 36.05 20.65 29.24
CA GLY A 65 34.69 21.21 29.34
C GLY A 65 33.83 20.45 30.35
N ALA A 66 32.54 20.78 30.39
CA ALA A 66 31.57 20.00 31.17
C ALA A 66 31.05 18.82 30.33
N ASP A 67 30.84 17.68 30.99
CA ASP A 67 30.21 16.51 30.37
C ASP A 67 28.80 16.85 29.89
N GLN A 68 28.40 16.22 28.79
CA GLN A 68 27.11 16.48 28.17
C GLN A 68 26.23 15.23 28.18
N ASN A 69 25.03 15.39 28.73
CA ASN A 69 24.02 14.34 28.76
C ASN A 69 22.85 14.76 27.88
N PHE A 70 22.62 14.03 26.80
CA PHE A 70 21.49 14.22 25.90
C PHE A 70 20.45 13.13 26.10
N ARG A 71 19.20 13.56 26.22
CA ARG A 71 18.03 12.70 26.38
C ARG A 71 16.95 13.22 25.45
N ALA A 72 16.54 12.42 24.47
CA ALA A 72 15.53 12.84 23.51
C ALA A 72 14.60 11.68 23.14
N PHE A 73 13.30 11.98 23.09
CA PHE A 73 12.29 11.10 22.51
C PHE A 73 11.77 11.76 21.23
N ARG A 74 11.80 11.04 20.12
CA ARG A 74 11.38 11.56 18.81
C ARG A 74 10.65 10.50 18.01
N GLY A 75 9.46 10.80 17.52
CA GLY A 75 8.80 9.95 16.53
C GLY A 75 9.44 10.16 15.16
N ARG A 76 10.29 9.22 14.71
CA ARG A 76 11.05 9.33 13.45
C ARG A 76 10.14 9.47 12.25
N GLN A 77 9.23 8.51 12.07
CA GLN A 77 8.38 8.45 10.88
C GLN A 77 7.12 7.63 11.11
N VAL A 78 6.04 8.05 10.48
CA VAL A 78 4.78 7.30 10.39
C VAL A 78 4.50 7.08 8.92
N PHE A 79 4.36 5.82 8.52
CA PHE A 79 3.93 5.45 7.18
C PHE A 79 2.58 4.75 7.23
N LEU A 80 1.78 5.05 6.23
CA LEU A 80 0.56 4.33 5.93
C LEU A 80 0.56 3.99 4.44
N GLY A 81 0.08 2.81 4.12
CA GLY A 81 0.06 2.34 2.76
C GLY A 81 -0.90 1.19 2.55
N VAL A 82 -1.01 0.83 1.29
CA VAL A 82 -1.74 -0.34 0.84
C VAL A 82 -0.88 -1.11 -0.13
N GLU A 83 -0.96 -2.42 -0.05
CA GLU A 83 -0.38 -3.33 -1.04
C GLU A 83 -1.42 -4.34 -1.47
N GLY A 84 -1.31 -4.80 -2.71
CA GLY A 84 -2.24 -5.79 -3.22
C GLY A 84 -1.79 -6.43 -4.52
N LYS A 85 -2.47 -7.51 -4.86
CA LYS A 85 -2.43 -8.13 -6.19
C LYS A 85 -3.84 -8.13 -6.76
N LEU A 86 -3.97 -7.86 -8.05
CA LEU A 86 -5.25 -7.94 -8.75
C LEU A 86 -5.40 -9.28 -9.48
N ASN A 87 -4.27 -9.88 -9.86
CA ASN A 87 -4.18 -11.21 -10.43
C ASN A 87 -2.71 -11.69 -10.30
N ASN A 88 -2.37 -12.81 -10.93
CA ASN A 88 -0.98 -13.31 -10.95
C ASN A 88 0.00 -12.41 -11.71
N TYR A 89 -0.49 -11.49 -12.55
CA TYR A 89 0.31 -10.66 -13.45
C TYR A 89 0.47 -9.22 -12.97
N LEU A 90 -0.35 -8.76 -12.03
CA LEU A 90 -0.44 -7.35 -11.65
C LEU A 90 -0.50 -7.20 -10.13
N ALA A 91 0.50 -6.53 -9.58
CA ALA A 91 0.58 -6.13 -8.19
C ALA A 91 0.78 -4.62 -8.07
N TYR A 92 0.43 -4.07 -6.91
CA TYR A 92 0.60 -2.66 -6.62
C TYR A 92 1.00 -2.45 -5.17
N LYS A 93 1.74 -1.37 -4.94
CA LYS A 93 2.12 -0.89 -3.61
C LYS A 93 2.11 0.62 -3.61
N ILE A 94 1.43 1.19 -2.62
CA ILE A 94 1.36 2.63 -2.40
C ILE A 94 1.64 2.86 -0.92
N GLU A 95 2.77 3.47 -0.60
CA GLU A 95 3.21 3.80 0.74
C GLU A 95 3.62 5.27 0.79
N GLY A 96 3.01 6.00 1.72
CA GLY A 96 3.30 7.40 1.99
C GLY A 96 3.44 7.62 3.48
N GLY A 97 4.19 8.65 3.87
CA GLY A 97 4.45 8.89 5.27
C GLY A 97 4.82 10.31 5.62
N TRP A 98 4.86 10.54 6.92
CA TRP A 98 5.27 11.79 7.55
C TRP A 98 6.48 11.53 8.42
N VAL A 99 7.51 12.35 8.24
CA VAL A 99 8.73 12.35 9.05
C VAL A 99 8.61 13.45 10.10
N ASN A 100 9.23 13.28 11.28
CA ASN A 100 9.20 14.31 12.32
C ASN A 100 9.62 15.68 11.79
N GLY A 101 8.74 16.68 11.86
CA GLY A 101 9.03 18.05 11.40
C GLY A 101 9.18 18.21 9.89
N GLY A 102 8.86 17.17 9.10
CA GLY A 102 8.98 17.18 7.63
C GLY A 102 7.64 17.26 6.91
N THR A 103 7.71 17.56 5.61
CA THR A 103 6.57 17.50 4.70
C THR A 103 6.20 16.03 4.43
N PRO A 104 4.90 15.68 4.30
CA PRO A 104 4.50 14.37 3.80
C PRO A 104 5.21 14.04 2.49
N SER A 105 5.69 12.80 2.38
CA SER A 105 6.35 12.30 1.18
C SER A 105 5.87 10.90 0.83
N TRP A 106 5.92 10.59 -0.47
CA TRP A 106 5.74 9.24 -0.99
C TRP A 106 7.04 8.45 -0.79
N ASP A 107 6.94 7.22 -0.28
CA ASP A 107 8.08 6.32 -0.13
C ASP A 107 8.17 5.34 -1.29
N ASP A 108 7.03 4.72 -1.64
CA ASP A 108 6.94 3.75 -2.72
C ASP A 108 5.56 3.87 -3.36
N VAL A 109 5.51 4.18 -4.66
CA VAL A 109 4.26 4.23 -5.43
C VAL A 109 4.51 3.47 -6.71
N VAL A 110 4.16 2.19 -6.69
CA VAL A 110 4.60 1.23 -7.69
C VAL A 110 3.44 0.38 -8.18
N ILE A 111 3.43 0.18 -9.49
CA ILE A 111 2.69 -0.88 -10.15
C ILE A 111 3.71 -1.88 -10.69
N GLU A 112 3.52 -3.14 -10.33
CA GLU A 112 4.36 -4.25 -10.75
C GLU A 112 3.59 -5.13 -11.74
N VAL A 113 4.16 -5.33 -12.91
CA VAL A 113 3.66 -6.25 -13.94
C VAL A 113 4.59 -7.45 -14.02
N LYS A 114 4.05 -8.66 -13.93
CA LYS A 114 4.77 -9.94 -13.98
C LYS A 114 4.36 -10.72 -15.21
N PRO A 115 5.01 -10.54 -16.37
CA PRO A 115 4.62 -11.27 -17.60
C PRO A 115 4.80 -12.79 -17.48
N ASN A 116 5.74 -13.22 -16.64
CA ASN A 116 6.02 -14.62 -16.29
C ASN A 116 6.60 -14.66 -14.87
N ASP A 117 6.73 -15.86 -14.28
CA ASP A 117 7.19 -16.03 -12.90
C ASP A 117 8.62 -15.55 -12.65
N ASN A 118 9.44 -15.44 -13.70
CA ASN A 118 10.85 -15.07 -13.61
C ASN A 118 11.12 -13.59 -13.92
N THR A 119 10.10 -12.83 -14.33
CA THR A 119 10.25 -11.46 -14.82
C THR A 119 9.27 -10.54 -14.11
N SER A 120 9.80 -9.50 -13.49
CA SER A 120 9.02 -8.41 -12.91
C SER A 120 9.42 -7.08 -13.53
N ILE A 121 8.43 -6.29 -13.92
CA ILE A 121 8.61 -4.95 -14.46
C ILE A 121 7.84 -4.00 -13.55
N MET A 122 8.57 -3.12 -12.87
CA MET A 122 8.02 -2.17 -11.91
C MET A 122 8.00 -0.76 -12.51
N PHE A 123 6.89 -0.06 -12.33
CA PHE A 123 6.68 1.31 -12.79
C PHE A 123 6.29 2.20 -11.62
N GLY A 124 6.94 3.37 -11.51
CA GLY A 124 6.55 4.42 -10.58
C GLY A 124 7.70 4.94 -9.74
N ASN A 125 7.38 5.43 -8.53
CA ASN A 125 8.36 5.87 -7.56
C ASN A 125 8.86 4.63 -6.81
N ILE A 126 10.01 4.13 -7.24
CA ILE A 126 10.65 2.95 -6.65
C ILE A 126 11.88 3.45 -5.91
N LYS A 127 12.01 3.02 -4.65
CA LYS A 127 13.23 3.27 -3.87
C LYS A 127 14.37 2.42 -4.43
N ALA A 128 15.18 3.00 -5.30
CA ALA A 128 16.30 2.33 -5.94
C ALA A 128 17.61 3.04 -5.61
N ALA A 129 18.44 2.44 -4.73
CA ALA A 129 19.90 2.58 -4.63
C ALA A 129 20.42 1.98 -3.33
N GLY A 130 21.50 1.20 -3.34
CA GLY A 130 22.21 0.71 -2.14
C GLY A 130 21.53 -0.47 -1.43
N LEU A 131 22.29 -1.48 -1.02
CA LEU A 131 21.77 -2.66 -0.31
C LEU A 131 21.08 -2.25 1.01
N GLU A 132 21.63 -1.24 1.67
CA GLU A 132 21.12 -0.65 2.89
C GLU A 132 19.71 -0.07 2.72
N ASN A 133 19.40 0.57 1.58
CA ASN A 133 18.05 1.10 1.35
C ASN A 133 17.05 0.03 0.90
N LEU A 134 17.53 -1.10 0.35
CA LEU A 134 16.66 -2.25 0.04
C LEU A 134 16.23 -3.00 1.30
N THR A 135 17.02 -2.92 2.37
CA THR A 135 16.77 -3.64 3.64
C THR A 135 16.15 -2.78 4.74
N SER A 136 16.19 -1.45 4.61
CA SER A 136 15.78 -0.51 5.68
C SER A 136 14.28 -0.21 5.73
#